data_AF-A0A7J2NFU1-F1
#
_entry.id   AF-A0A7J2NFU1-F1
#
_cell.length_a   1.000
_cell.length_b   1.000
_cell.length_c   1.000
_cell.angle_alpha   90.00
_cell.angle_beta   90.00
_cell.angle_gamma   90.00
#
_symmetry.space_group_name_H-M   'P 1'
#
loop_
_entity.id
_entity.type
_entity.pdbx_description
1 polymer ?
#
loop_
_entity_poly.entity_id
_entity_poly.type
_entity_poly.pdbx_seq_one_letter_code
_entity_poly.pdbx_strand_id
1 'polypeptide(L)'
;MLAIFMTEQPLLFIMLVSLLISLLTNIVTKYLTDQKEMKRLKEEISAIQKEMRAVQSKEPENAMKLQKKAMSLNFAYTKHTFKATFYTFIPLILLFGWLSFTLAYQPAVPGEQVSIDLFTAQPIEISVSEGLSLNSVGIAEVQRGFWLWKSTHEVTRINITPLEEGEHFIFVSEDECSSNISIISSRLITEKQDSSKLPKEPCTNSEISINYKPNRIFFLGINMRWIWVFIIFSMLFSTILKKALKVY
;
A
#
# COMPACT_ATOMS: atom_id res chain seq x y z
N MET A 1 -8.05 -5.86 20.38
CA MET A 1 -8.85 -4.62 20.35
C MET A 1 -8.58 -3.79 19.09
N LEU A 2 -7.33 -3.44 18.77
CA LEU A 2 -6.99 -2.70 17.53
C LEU A 2 -7.34 -3.47 16.24
N ALA A 3 -7.09 -4.79 16.19
CA ALA A 3 -7.42 -5.66 15.05
C ALA A 3 -8.92 -5.65 14.69
N ILE A 4 -9.78 -5.64 15.71
CA ILE A 4 -11.24 -5.59 15.54
C ILE A 4 -11.64 -4.25 14.94
N PHE A 5 -11.12 -3.14 15.48
CA PHE A 5 -11.42 -1.80 14.97
C PHE A 5 -10.95 -1.60 13.51
N MET A 6 -9.80 -2.16 13.14
CA MET A 6 -9.29 -2.11 11.76
C MET A 6 -10.17 -2.87 10.77
N THR A 7 -10.79 -3.96 11.20
CA THR A 7 -11.61 -4.82 10.33
C THR A 7 -13.04 -4.31 10.21
N GLU A 8 -13.65 -3.93 11.34
CA GLU A 8 -15.06 -3.51 11.40
C GLU A 8 -15.25 -2.06 10.93
N GLN A 9 -14.29 -1.18 11.22
CA GLN A 9 -14.39 0.25 10.92
C GLN A 9 -13.12 0.77 10.21
N PRO A 10 -12.74 0.18 9.05
CA PRO A 10 -11.50 0.49 8.36
C PRO A 10 -11.42 1.98 7.95
N LEU A 11 -12.56 2.59 7.65
CA LEU A 11 -12.64 4.01 7.30
C LEU A 11 -12.27 4.93 8.46
N LEU A 12 -12.83 4.69 9.66
CA LEU A 12 -12.51 5.48 10.86
C LEU A 12 -11.07 5.29 11.28
N PHE A 13 -10.54 4.07 11.16
CA PHE A 13 -9.14 3.78 11.42
C PHE A 13 -8.22 4.59 10.50
N ILE A 14 -8.43 4.55 9.19
CA ILE A 14 -7.61 5.31 8.23
C ILE A 14 -7.75 6.82 8.45
N MET A 15 -8.95 7.30 8.79
CA MET A 15 -9.17 8.70 9.13
C MET A 15 -8.32 9.12 10.35
N LEU A 16 -8.29 8.33 11.42
CA LEU A 16 -7.49 8.62 12.61
C LEU A 16 -5.99 8.58 12.31
N VAL A 17 -5.53 7.55 11.59
CA VAL A 17 -4.11 7.41 11.22
C VAL A 17 -3.66 8.56 10.32
N SER A 18 -4.47 8.92 9.31
CA SER A 18 -4.17 10.05 8.42
C SER A 18 -4.16 11.40 9.15
N LEU A 19 -5.03 11.61 10.15
CA LEU A 19 -5.00 12.79 11.02
C LEU A 19 -3.71 12.85 11.84
N LEU A 20 -3.33 11.75 12.50
CA LEU A 20 -2.11 11.67 13.31
C LEU A 20 -0.85 11.91 12.47
N ILE A 21 -0.78 11.29 11.30
CA ILE A 21 0.35 11.50 10.36
C ILE A 21 0.38 12.94 9.84
N SER A 22 -0.77 13.51 9.49
CA SER A 22 -0.84 14.90 9.04
C SER A 22 -0.41 15.88 10.15
N LEU A 23 -0.72 15.57 11.40
CA LEU A 23 -0.28 16.35 12.56
C LEU A 23 1.23 16.22 12.75
N LEU A 24 1.75 15.00 12.79
CA LEU A 24 3.17 14.72 12.97
C LEU A 24 4.01 15.40 11.88
N THR A 25 3.64 15.23 10.62
CA THR A 25 4.35 15.81 9.47
C THR A 25 4.35 17.34 9.49
N ASN A 26 3.24 17.97 9.86
CA ASN A 26 3.16 19.43 10.01
C ASN A 26 3.97 19.95 11.21
N ILE A 27 4.01 19.21 12.32
CA ILE A 27 4.87 19.55 13.46
C ILE A 27 6.34 19.46 13.04
N VAL A 28 6.75 18.34 12.45
CA VAL A 28 8.14 18.12 12.03
C VAL A 28 8.60 19.17 11.02
N THR A 29 7.78 19.48 10.01
CA THR A 29 8.09 20.55 9.04
C THR A 29 8.15 21.93 9.68
N LYS A 30 7.29 22.21 10.67
CA LYS A 30 7.35 23.47 11.43
C LYS A 30 8.69 23.66 12.15
N TYR A 31 9.18 22.61 12.79
CA TYR A 31 10.40 22.66 13.60
C TYR A 31 11.69 22.49 12.80
N LEU A 32 11.67 21.73 11.70
CA LEU A 32 12.87 21.45 10.90
C LEU A 32 13.13 22.47 9.79
N THR A 33 12.18 23.35 9.49
CA THR A 33 12.28 24.35 8.42
C THR A 33 12.14 25.77 8.97
N ASP A 34 12.94 26.71 8.45
CA ASP A 34 12.85 28.13 8.82
C ASP A 34 11.59 28.78 8.25
N GLN A 35 10.58 28.94 9.10
CA GLN A 35 9.27 29.46 8.70
C GLN A 35 9.32 30.90 8.16
N LYS A 36 10.28 31.73 8.62
CA LYS A 36 10.40 33.12 8.15
C LYS A 36 10.94 33.13 6.72
N GLU A 37 11.99 32.37 6.48
CA GLU A 37 12.61 32.27 5.16
C GLU A 37 11.68 31.60 4.15
N MET A 38 10.94 30.56 4.56
CA MET A 38 9.93 29.92 3.72
C MET A 38 8.83 30.87 3.29
N LYS A 39 8.34 31.70 4.22
CA LYS A 39 7.34 32.72 3.91
C LYS A 39 7.90 33.75 2.91
N ARG A 40 9.12 34.25 3.11
CA ARG A 40 9.79 35.18 2.18
C ARG A 40 9.93 34.58 0.78
N LEU A 41 10.47 33.37 0.67
CA LEU A 41 10.66 32.68 -0.61
C LEU A 41 9.32 32.46 -1.33
N LYS A 42 8.26 32.07 -0.60
CA LYS A 42 6.92 31.86 -1.17
C LYS A 42 6.29 33.16 -1.68
N GLU A 43 6.47 34.27 -0.97
CA GLU A 43 6.03 35.59 -1.38
C GLU A 43 6.78 36.06 -2.64
N GLU A 44 8.10 35.92 -2.69
CA GLU A 44 8.92 36.25 -3.87
C GLU A 44 8.56 35.39 -5.09
N ILE A 45 8.40 34.07 -4.91
CA ILE A 45 7.95 33.17 -5.99
C ILE A 45 6.57 33.60 -6.50
N SER A 46 5.64 33.91 -5.60
CA SER A 46 4.28 34.34 -5.97
C SER A 46 4.28 35.70 -6.69
N ALA A 47 5.16 36.63 -6.31
CA ALA A 47 5.34 37.91 -6.99
C ALA A 47 5.87 37.70 -8.42
N ILE A 48 6.92 36.89 -8.59
CA ILE A 48 7.47 36.58 -9.92
C ILE A 48 6.45 35.86 -10.79
N GLN A 49 5.62 34.97 -10.24
CA GLN A 49 4.54 34.32 -10.99
C GLN A 49 3.50 35.33 -11.51
N LYS A 50 3.19 36.38 -10.76
CA LYS A 50 2.29 37.45 -11.20
C LYS A 50 2.94 38.31 -12.30
N GLU A 51 4.19 38.71 -12.12
CA GLU A 51 4.96 39.47 -13.12
C GLU A 51 5.11 38.67 -14.43
N MET A 52 5.42 37.38 -14.34
CA MET A 52 5.55 36.50 -15.50
C MET A 52 4.25 36.43 -16.29
N ARG A 53 3.09 36.29 -15.63
CA ARG A 53 1.78 36.31 -16.31
C ARG A 53 1.50 37.62 -17.05
N ALA A 54 2.02 38.74 -16.56
CA ALA A 54 1.84 40.05 -17.19
C ALA A 54 2.76 40.26 -18.41
N VAL A 55 3.93 39.63 -18.43
CA VAL A 55 4.99 39.85 -19.43
C VAL A 55 5.09 38.72 -20.48
N GLN A 56 4.55 37.53 -20.19
CA GLN A 56 4.69 36.31 -21.00
C GLN A 56 4.28 36.46 -22.47
N SER A 57 3.28 37.28 -22.77
CA SER A 57 2.79 37.49 -24.15
C SER A 57 3.53 38.59 -24.91
N LYS A 58 4.27 39.47 -24.22
CA LYS A 58 4.85 40.69 -24.81
C LYS A 58 6.36 40.62 -24.95
N GLU A 59 7.06 39.95 -24.03
CA GLU A 59 8.52 39.97 -23.96
C GLU A 59 9.08 38.58 -23.53
N PRO A 60 9.31 37.67 -24.49
CA PRO A 60 9.73 36.30 -24.18
C PRO A 60 11.10 36.22 -23.49
N GLU A 61 12.04 37.12 -23.81
CA GLU A 61 13.35 37.15 -23.15
C GLU A 61 13.27 37.54 -21.67
N ASN A 62 12.45 38.54 -21.34
CA ASN A 62 12.24 38.98 -19.96
C ASN A 62 11.43 37.95 -19.17
N ALA A 63 10.46 37.28 -19.81
CA ALA A 63 9.77 36.14 -19.22
C ALA A 63 10.74 34.98 -18.89
N MET A 64 11.71 34.69 -19.77
CA MET A 64 12.73 33.65 -19.53
C MET A 64 13.66 34.00 -18.35
N LYS A 65 14.06 35.27 -18.21
CA LYS A 65 14.85 35.73 -17.05
C LYS A 65 14.07 35.56 -15.73
N LEU A 66 12.79 35.95 -15.73
CA LEU A 66 11.89 35.75 -14.59
C LEU A 66 11.70 34.26 -14.26
N GLN A 67 11.59 33.40 -15.28
CA GLN A 67 11.50 31.96 -15.09
C GLN A 67 12.77 31.38 -14.45
N LYS A 68 13.96 31.78 -14.91
CA LYS A 68 15.23 31.37 -14.30
C LYS A 68 15.33 31.81 -12.83
N LYS A 69 14.90 33.04 -12.51
CA LYS A 69 14.85 33.54 -11.13
C LYS A 69 13.82 32.77 -10.28
N ALA A 70 12.64 32.48 -10.83
CA ALA A 70 11.65 31.64 -10.15
C ALA A 70 12.20 30.23 -9.88
N MET A 71 12.93 29.66 -10.83
CA MET A 71 13.54 28.34 -10.68
C MET A 71 14.59 28.30 -9.56
N SER A 72 15.46 29.32 -9.46
CA SER A 72 16.45 29.38 -8.39
C SER A 72 15.81 29.56 -7.01
N LEU A 73 14.77 30.39 -6.90
CA LEU A 73 14.00 30.53 -5.67
C LEU A 73 13.22 29.27 -5.31
N ASN A 74 12.61 28.59 -6.29
CA ASN A 74 11.97 27.29 -6.08
C ASN A 74 12.98 26.25 -5.61
N PHE A 75 14.21 26.28 -6.13
CA PHE A 75 15.27 25.38 -5.68
C PHE A 75 15.69 25.68 -4.24
N ALA A 76 15.87 26.96 -3.87
CA ALA A 76 16.12 27.36 -2.49
C ALA A 76 14.99 26.89 -1.56
N TYR A 77 13.73 27.16 -1.92
CA TYR A 77 12.54 26.72 -1.19
C TYR A 77 12.49 25.19 -1.03
N THR A 78 12.75 24.46 -2.12
CA THR A 78 12.78 22.99 -2.11
C THR A 78 13.89 22.48 -1.20
N LYS A 79 15.09 23.08 -1.23
CA LYS A 79 16.19 22.70 -0.34
C LYS A 79 15.82 22.83 1.14
N HIS A 80 15.09 23.87 1.51
CA HIS A 80 14.60 24.07 2.88
C HIS A 80 13.56 23.02 3.32
N THR A 81 12.71 22.55 2.40
CA THR A 81 11.70 21.51 2.70
C THR A 81 12.26 20.10 2.58
N PHE A 82 13.27 19.89 1.75
CA PHE A 82 13.82 18.56 1.44
C PHE A 82 14.38 17.86 2.68
N LYS A 83 15.02 18.60 3.58
CA LYS A 83 15.46 18.07 4.88
C LYS A 83 14.26 17.50 5.65
N ALA A 84 13.22 18.32 5.86
CA ALA A 84 12.03 17.89 6.60
C ALA A 84 11.30 16.72 5.92
N THR A 85 11.25 16.69 4.58
CA THR A 85 10.70 15.57 3.82
C THR A 85 11.45 14.28 4.11
N PHE A 86 12.78 14.27 4.10
CA PHE A 86 13.54 13.04 4.41
C PHE A 86 13.28 12.51 5.82
N TYR A 87 13.27 13.39 6.83
CA TYR A 87 12.97 12.99 8.20
C TYR A 87 11.54 12.44 8.36
N THR A 88 10.58 12.95 7.60
CA THR A 88 9.18 12.47 7.65
C THR A 88 8.93 11.24 6.78
N PHE A 89 9.71 11.05 5.72
CA PHE A 89 9.52 9.97 4.75
C PHE A 89 9.90 8.60 5.32
N ILE A 90 10.96 8.51 6.14
CA ILE A 90 11.41 7.24 6.74
C ILE A 90 10.33 6.63 7.65
N PRO A 91 9.78 7.36 8.65
CA PRO A 91 8.68 6.82 9.48
C PRO A 91 7.43 6.52 8.66
N LEU A 92 7.16 7.33 7.62
CA LEU A 92 6.00 7.15 6.77
C LEU A 92 6.07 5.85 5.95
N ILE A 93 7.23 5.48 5.41
CA ILE A 93 7.43 4.20 4.72
C ILE A 93 7.21 3.04 5.68
N LEU A 94 7.77 3.09 6.89
CA LEU A 94 7.61 2.01 7.87
C LEU A 94 6.13 1.82 8.23
N LEU A 95 5.41 2.92 8.46
CA LEU A 95 3.97 2.91 8.70
C LEU A 95 3.21 2.34 7.49
N PHE A 96 3.53 2.76 6.28
CA PHE A 96 2.87 2.24 5.07
C PHE A 96 3.17 0.77 4.82
N GLY A 97 4.37 0.29 5.12
CA GLY A 97 4.70 -1.13 5.06
C GLY A 97 3.81 -1.93 6.00
N TRP A 98 3.66 -1.48 7.24
CA TRP A 98 2.79 -2.10 8.22
C TRP A 98 1.29 -2.00 7.86
N LEU A 99 0.82 -0.85 7.37
CA LEU A 99 -0.55 -0.68 6.90
C LEU A 99 -0.84 -1.52 5.66
N SER A 100 0.12 -1.65 4.75
CA SER A 100 -0.02 -2.52 3.58
C SER A 100 -0.12 -3.97 4.00
N PHE A 101 0.71 -4.40 4.94
CA PHE A 101 0.66 -5.76 5.47
C PHE A 101 -0.69 -6.06 6.13
N THR A 102 -1.29 -5.10 6.83
CA THR A 102 -2.54 -5.30 7.58
C THR A 102 -3.81 -5.06 6.76
N LEU A 103 -3.81 -4.10 5.83
CA LEU A 103 -5.01 -3.63 5.13
C LEU A 103 -5.01 -3.91 3.62
N ALA A 104 -3.91 -4.37 3.00
CA ALA A 104 -3.88 -4.54 1.55
C ALA A 104 -4.73 -5.71 1.05
N TYR A 105 -4.86 -6.76 1.86
CA TYR A 105 -5.52 -8.00 1.49
C TYR A 105 -6.63 -8.34 2.47
N GLN A 106 -7.68 -8.99 1.96
CA GLN A 106 -8.74 -9.55 2.79
C GLN A 106 -8.30 -10.92 3.30
N PRO A 107 -8.59 -11.27 4.57
CA PRO A 107 -8.36 -12.62 5.05
C PRO A 107 -9.26 -13.61 4.30
N ALA A 108 -8.91 -14.89 4.33
CA ALA A 108 -9.76 -15.94 3.78
C ALA A 108 -11.04 -16.07 4.62
N VAL A 109 -12.17 -15.60 4.10
CA VAL A 109 -13.46 -15.65 4.80
C VAL A 109 -14.15 -17.00 4.54
N PRO A 110 -14.76 -17.64 5.57
CA PRO A 110 -15.55 -18.84 5.36
C PRO A 110 -16.71 -18.60 4.38
N GLY A 111 -16.88 -19.51 3.42
CA GLY A 111 -17.85 -19.45 2.34
C GLY A 111 -17.34 -18.73 1.08
N GLU A 112 -16.14 -18.14 1.10
CA GLU A 112 -15.56 -17.45 -0.05
C GLU A 112 -14.42 -18.25 -0.69
N GLN A 113 -14.41 -18.30 -2.02
CA GLN A 113 -13.38 -19.03 -2.76
C GLN A 113 -12.03 -18.29 -2.73
N VAL A 114 -10.97 -19.04 -2.41
CA VAL A 114 -9.57 -18.61 -2.43
C VAL A 114 -8.81 -19.48 -3.44
N SER A 115 -7.96 -18.85 -4.24
CA SER A 115 -7.10 -19.53 -5.21
C SER A 115 -5.66 -19.62 -4.68
N ILE A 116 -5.04 -20.77 -4.85
CA ILE A 116 -3.65 -21.04 -4.48
C ILE A 116 -2.93 -21.47 -5.76
N ASP A 117 -1.84 -20.80 -6.07
CA ASP A 117 -0.99 -21.12 -7.20
C ASP A 117 0.26 -21.84 -6.69
N LEU A 118 0.42 -23.10 -7.12
CA LEU A 118 1.58 -23.92 -6.84
C LEU A 118 2.49 -23.95 -8.06
N PHE A 119 3.74 -23.54 -7.86
CA PHE A 119 4.78 -23.58 -8.88
C PHE A 119 5.51 -24.90 -8.71
N THR A 120 5.06 -25.93 -9.41
CA THR A 120 5.69 -27.27 -9.43
C THR A 120 5.97 -27.68 -10.87
N ALA A 121 7.03 -28.46 -11.05
CA ALA A 121 7.41 -29.06 -12.33
C ALA A 121 6.78 -30.44 -12.58
N GLN A 122 6.11 -31.04 -11.58
CA GLN A 122 5.57 -32.40 -11.63
C GLN A 122 4.08 -32.44 -11.26
N PRO A 123 3.35 -33.48 -11.69
CA PRO A 123 1.97 -33.69 -11.26
C PRO A 123 1.91 -33.98 -9.75
N ILE A 124 1.00 -33.30 -9.05
CA ILE A 124 0.82 -33.41 -7.59
C ILE A 124 -0.54 -34.02 -7.24
N GLU A 125 -0.56 -34.87 -6.21
CA GLU A 125 -1.80 -35.32 -5.59
C GLU A 125 -2.18 -34.36 -4.46
N ILE A 126 -3.43 -33.92 -4.46
CA ILE A 126 -3.95 -32.94 -3.50
C ILE A 126 -5.08 -33.58 -2.70
N SER A 127 -4.94 -33.55 -1.38
CA SER A 127 -6.04 -33.86 -0.47
C SER A 127 -6.24 -32.74 0.53
N VAL A 128 -7.47 -32.62 1.04
CA VAL A 128 -7.93 -31.46 1.79
C VAL A 128 -8.53 -31.93 3.11
N SER A 129 -8.24 -31.23 4.21
CA SER A 129 -8.77 -31.54 5.55
C SER A 129 -10.27 -31.24 5.68
N GLU A 130 -10.90 -31.82 6.72
CA GLU A 130 -12.29 -31.52 7.08
C GLU A 130 -12.47 -30.01 7.34
N GLY A 131 -13.55 -29.42 6.81
CA GLY A 131 -13.81 -27.98 6.91
C GLY A 131 -13.37 -27.13 5.70
N LEU A 132 -12.75 -27.74 4.68
CA LEU A 132 -12.44 -27.12 3.39
C LEU A 132 -13.14 -27.85 2.23
N SER A 133 -13.76 -27.10 1.33
CA SER A 133 -14.31 -27.62 0.08
C SER A 133 -13.29 -27.42 -1.06
N LEU A 134 -12.88 -28.52 -1.70
CA LEU A 134 -12.10 -28.46 -2.94
C LEU A 134 -13.04 -28.23 -4.12
N ASN A 135 -12.95 -27.07 -4.76
CA ASN A 135 -13.83 -26.74 -5.87
C ASN A 135 -13.26 -27.23 -7.21
N SER A 136 -11.96 -27.00 -7.44
CA SER A 136 -11.28 -27.40 -8.67
C SER A 136 -9.76 -27.39 -8.53
N VAL A 137 -9.09 -28.26 -9.30
CA VAL A 137 -7.63 -28.25 -9.53
C VAL A 137 -7.40 -28.17 -11.03
N GLY A 138 -6.51 -27.30 -11.49
CA GLY A 138 -6.16 -27.21 -12.91
C GLY A 138 -4.87 -26.44 -13.17
N ILE A 139 -4.34 -26.53 -14.38
CA ILE A 139 -3.16 -25.79 -14.82
C ILE A 139 -3.59 -24.38 -15.25
N ALA A 140 -2.86 -23.37 -14.79
CA ALA A 140 -3.04 -21.97 -15.16
C ALA A 140 -1.70 -21.35 -15.58
N GLU A 141 -1.73 -20.34 -16.44
CA GLU A 141 -0.55 -19.54 -16.75
C GLU A 141 -0.53 -18.25 -15.93
N VAL A 142 0.60 -17.96 -15.30
CA VAL A 142 0.81 -16.75 -14.51
C VAL A 142 2.01 -15.98 -15.04
N GLN A 143 1.83 -14.69 -15.33
CA GLN A 143 2.93 -13.79 -15.65
C GLN A 143 3.54 -13.24 -14.37
N ARG A 144 4.82 -13.56 -14.12
CA ARG A 144 5.60 -12.95 -13.04
C ARG A 144 6.67 -12.04 -13.59
N GLY A 145 6.98 -10.98 -12.84
CA GLY A 145 8.12 -10.10 -13.13
C GLY A 145 7.76 -8.62 -13.14
N PHE A 146 8.80 -7.78 -13.13
CA PHE A 146 8.64 -6.32 -13.15
C PHE A 146 8.17 -5.86 -14.54
N TRP A 147 7.54 -4.68 -14.65
CA TRP A 147 6.74 -4.26 -15.82
C TRP A 147 7.40 -4.51 -17.20
N LEU A 148 8.73 -4.43 -17.30
CA LEU A 148 9.51 -4.66 -18.54
C LEU A 148 10.07 -6.08 -18.70
N TRP A 149 10.12 -6.90 -17.66
CA TRP A 149 10.70 -8.25 -17.66
C TRP A 149 9.70 -9.23 -17.05
N LYS A 150 8.64 -9.56 -17.80
CA LYS A 150 7.66 -10.57 -17.40
C LYS A 150 7.96 -11.90 -18.06
N SER A 151 7.96 -12.95 -17.27
CA SER A 151 8.06 -14.34 -17.72
C SER A 151 6.76 -15.07 -17.40
N THR A 152 6.23 -15.81 -18.37
CA THR A 152 5.08 -16.68 -18.18
C THR A 152 5.55 -17.98 -17.53
N HIS A 153 4.87 -18.37 -16.45
CA HIS A 153 5.11 -19.63 -15.75
C HIS A 153 3.80 -20.41 -15.72
N GLU A 154 3.85 -21.71 -15.97
CA GLU A 154 2.74 -22.61 -15.72
C GLU A 154 2.67 -22.93 -14.23
N VAL A 155 1.47 -22.91 -13.67
CA VAL A 155 1.19 -23.16 -12.25
C VAL A 155 0.01 -24.10 -12.10
N THR A 156 0.02 -24.90 -11.05
CA THR A 156 -1.17 -25.65 -10.65
C THR A 156 -2.01 -24.77 -9.73
N ARG A 157 -3.18 -24.33 -10.23
CA ARG A 157 -4.15 -23.53 -9.47
C ARG A 157 -5.15 -24.43 -8.76
N ILE A 158 -5.18 -24.29 -7.44
CA ILE A 158 -6.14 -24.94 -6.56
C ILE A 158 -7.16 -23.90 -6.11
N ASN A 159 -8.44 -24.15 -6.35
CA ASN A 159 -9.51 -23.33 -5.81
C ASN A 159 -10.17 -24.04 -4.64
N ILE A 160 -10.11 -23.42 -3.47
CA ILE A 160 -10.68 -23.94 -2.22
C ILE A 160 -11.70 -22.96 -1.65
N THR A 161 -12.63 -23.48 -0.85
CA THR A 161 -13.57 -22.67 -0.08
C THR A 161 -13.54 -23.14 1.37
N PRO A 162 -13.06 -22.32 2.33
CA PRO A 162 -13.17 -22.63 3.75
C PRO A 162 -14.64 -22.63 4.16
N LEU A 163 -15.09 -23.63 4.91
CA LEU A 163 -16.47 -23.72 5.38
C LEU A 163 -16.64 -23.18 6.81
N GLU A 164 -15.57 -23.23 7.61
CA GLU A 164 -15.55 -22.80 9.01
C GLU A 164 -14.37 -21.88 9.32
N GLU A 165 -14.46 -21.10 10.39
CA GLU A 165 -13.33 -20.33 10.92
C GLU A 165 -12.34 -21.27 11.61
N GLY A 166 -11.05 -21.14 11.30
CA GLY A 166 -10.04 -22.05 11.83
C GLY A 166 -8.79 -22.15 10.97
N GLU A 167 -7.80 -22.89 11.47
CA GLU A 167 -6.63 -23.30 10.68
C GLU A 167 -6.96 -24.59 9.95
N HIS A 168 -6.87 -24.55 8.63
CA HIS A 168 -7.16 -25.66 7.74
C HIS A 168 -5.89 -26.09 7.01
N PHE A 169 -5.77 -27.38 6.70
CA PHE A 169 -4.60 -27.95 6.04
C PHE A 169 -4.94 -28.48 4.65
N ILE A 170 -4.06 -28.20 3.69
CA ILE A 170 -4.02 -28.87 2.39
C ILE A 170 -2.79 -29.77 2.39
N PHE A 171 -2.99 -31.05 2.10
CA PHE A 171 -1.92 -32.01 1.97
C PHE A 171 -1.57 -32.13 0.49
N VAL A 172 -0.31 -31.82 0.17
CA VAL A 172 0.25 -31.94 -1.16
C VAL A 172 1.27 -33.07 -1.13
N SER A 173 1.07 -34.07 -1.99
CA SER A 173 1.99 -35.19 -2.18
C SER A 173 2.55 -35.15 -3.60
N GLU A 174 3.88 -35.12 -3.71
CA GLU A 174 4.65 -35.14 -4.95
C GLU A 174 5.66 -36.30 -4.84
N ASP A 175 5.44 -37.40 -5.57
CA ASP A 175 6.26 -38.63 -5.57
C ASP A 175 6.74 -39.10 -4.18
N GLU A 176 7.93 -38.66 -3.72
CA GLU A 176 8.56 -39.02 -2.43
C GLU A 176 8.40 -37.96 -1.32
N CYS A 177 7.64 -36.90 -1.57
CA CYS A 177 7.58 -35.71 -0.75
C CYS A 177 6.12 -35.40 -0.37
N SER A 178 5.86 -35.28 0.93
CA SER A 178 4.54 -34.90 1.46
C SER A 178 4.67 -33.67 2.36
N SER A 179 3.79 -32.72 2.17
CA SER A 179 3.79 -31.46 2.90
C SER A 179 2.38 -30.98 3.21
N ASN A 180 2.28 -30.20 4.28
CA ASN A 180 1.04 -29.56 4.70
C ASN A 180 1.11 -28.04 4.53
N ILE A 181 0.20 -27.52 3.74
CA ILE A 181 -0.03 -26.09 3.55
C ILE A 181 -1.11 -25.68 4.55
N SER A 182 -0.78 -24.84 5.53
CA SER A 182 -1.78 -24.30 6.46
C SER A 182 -2.39 -23.00 5.94
N ILE A 183 -3.71 -22.87 6.11
CA ILE A 183 -4.51 -21.72 5.71
C ILE A 183 -5.39 -21.34 6.87
N ILE A 184 -5.28 -20.10 7.32
CA ILE A 184 -6.08 -19.59 8.43
C ILE A 184 -7.29 -18.87 7.82
N SER A 185 -8.48 -19.44 8.03
CA SER A 185 -9.74 -18.78 7.70
C SER A 185 -10.25 -18.01 8.90
N SER A 186 -10.46 -16.71 8.72
CA SER A 186 -10.96 -15.83 9.78
C SER A 186 -11.67 -14.62 9.17
N ARG A 187 -12.72 -14.14 9.83
CA ARG A 187 -13.39 -12.88 9.47
C ARG A 187 -12.61 -11.64 9.92
N LEU A 188 -11.72 -11.78 10.89
CA LEU A 188 -10.92 -10.70 11.44
C LEU A 188 -9.52 -10.66 10.82
N ILE A 189 -8.97 -9.46 10.63
CA ILE A 189 -7.55 -9.28 10.31
C ILE A 189 -6.76 -9.65 11.57
N THR A 190 -6.40 -10.93 11.69
CA THR A 190 -5.65 -11.44 12.83
C THR A 190 -4.15 -11.37 12.55
N GLU A 191 -3.37 -11.15 13.60
CA GLU A 191 -1.91 -10.90 13.67
C GLU A 191 -1.01 -11.99 13.04
N LYS A 192 -1.58 -13.00 12.36
CA LYS A 192 -0.90 -14.20 11.85
C LYS A 192 -1.07 -14.43 10.35
N GLN A 193 -1.13 -13.37 9.55
CA GLN A 193 -0.65 -13.42 8.16
C GLN A 193 0.87 -13.14 8.10
N ASP A 194 1.59 -13.54 9.14
CA ASP A 194 3.05 -13.41 9.22
C ASP A 194 3.68 -14.21 8.09
N SER A 195 4.51 -13.56 7.28
CA SER A 195 5.34 -14.21 6.27
C SER A 195 6.24 -15.30 6.88
N SER A 196 6.46 -15.32 8.20
CA SER A 196 7.12 -16.42 8.92
C SER A 196 6.30 -17.71 8.98
N LYS A 197 5.00 -17.63 8.68
CA LYS A 197 4.03 -18.73 8.52
C LYS A 197 3.52 -18.81 7.09
N LEU A 198 4.33 -18.42 6.11
CA LEU A 198 4.15 -18.95 4.77
C LEU A 198 4.11 -20.49 4.90
N PRO A 199 3.18 -21.17 4.21
CA PRO A 199 3.16 -22.62 4.20
C PRO A 199 4.56 -23.11 3.80
N LYS A 200 5.08 -24.10 4.53
CA LYS A 200 6.40 -24.67 4.22
C LYS A 200 6.38 -25.08 2.75
N GLU A 201 7.43 -24.69 2.03
CA GLU A 201 7.56 -25.06 0.62
C GLU A 201 7.35 -26.57 0.49
N PRO A 202 6.43 -27.01 -0.40
CA PRO A 202 5.92 -28.36 -0.34
C PRO A 202 7.05 -29.35 -0.59
N CYS A 203 7.91 -29.04 -1.57
CA CYS A 203 9.10 -29.80 -1.95
C CYS A 203 10.22 -28.88 -2.48
N THR A 204 11.43 -29.41 -2.63
CA THR A 204 12.60 -28.67 -3.12
C THR A 204 12.31 -28.04 -4.49
N ASN A 205 12.37 -26.69 -4.57
CA ASN A 205 12.07 -25.86 -5.75
C ASN A 205 10.59 -25.59 -6.06
N SER A 206 9.68 -25.79 -5.09
CA SER A 206 8.27 -25.44 -5.26
C SER A 206 7.91 -24.18 -4.46
N GLU A 207 7.28 -23.22 -5.12
CA GLU A 207 6.83 -21.97 -4.50
C GLU A 207 5.31 -21.96 -4.38
N ILE A 208 4.79 -21.49 -3.24
CA ILE A 208 3.35 -21.35 -3.00
C ILE A 208 2.99 -19.87 -3.03
N SER A 209 2.02 -19.51 -3.86
CA SER A 209 1.41 -18.17 -3.84
C SER A 209 -0.08 -18.28 -3.54
N ILE A 210 -0.53 -17.74 -2.42
CA ILE A 210 -1.96 -17.64 -2.10
C ILE A 210 -2.49 -16.32 -2.66
N ASN A 211 -3.50 -16.41 -3.53
CA ASN A 211 -4.12 -15.25 -4.17
C ASN A 211 -5.23 -14.67 -3.29
N TYR A 212 -4.85 -13.79 -2.36
CA TYR A 212 -5.81 -13.05 -1.56
C TYR A 212 -6.46 -11.90 -2.38
N LYS A 213 -7.76 -11.68 -2.15
CA LYS A 213 -8.47 -10.56 -2.77
C LYS A 213 -7.97 -9.23 -2.19
N PRO A 214 -7.74 -8.20 -3.03
CA PRO A 214 -7.32 -6.91 -2.55
C PRO A 214 -8.46 -6.27 -1.76
N ASN A 215 -8.13 -5.75 -0.57
CA ASN A 215 -9.12 -5.10 0.25
C ASN A 215 -9.55 -3.75 -0.35
N ARG A 216 -10.86 -3.51 -0.37
CA ARG A 216 -11.47 -2.28 -0.87
C ARG A 216 -12.36 -1.68 0.20
N ILE A 217 -12.27 -0.37 0.32
CA ILE A 217 -13.03 0.43 1.27
C ILE A 217 -14.03 1.24 0.48
N PHE A 218 -15.29 1.14 0.89
CA PHE A 218 -16.37 1.94 0.32
C PHE A 218 -16.28 3.37 0.87
N PHE A 219 -16.01 4.34 -0.01
CA PHE A 219 -15.91 5.75 0.32
C PHE A 219 -16.52 6.62 -0.77
N LEU A 220 -17.43 7.52 -0.40
CA LEU A 220 -18.14 8.43 -1.32
C LEU A 220 -18.78 7.74 -2.54
N GLY A 221 -19.37 6.55 -2.33
CA GLY A 221 -20.01 5.78 -3.40
C GLY A 221 -19.05 4.94 -4.25
N ILE A 222 -17.74 4.94 -3.96
CA ILE A 222 -16.72 4.26 -4.76
C ILE A 222 -15.94 3.27 -3.89
N ASN A 223 -15.69 2.06 -4.40
CA ASN A 223 -14.85 1.05 -3.76
C ASN A 223 -13.37 1.23 -4.13
N MET A 224 -12.59 1.83 -3.23
CA MET A 224 -11.19 2.18 -3.46
C MET A 224 -10.24 1.38 -2.59
N ARG A 225 -8.99 1.22 -3.03
CA ARG A 225 -7.93 0.68 -2.17
C ARG A 225 -7.68 1.63 -0.99
N TRP A 226 -7.34 1.07 0.17
CA TRP A 226 -7.11 1.82 1.41
C TRP A 226 -6.13 3.02 1.25
N ILE A 227 -5.13 2.86 0.39
CA ILE A 227 -4.12 3.89 0.11
C ILE A 227 -4.73 5.19 -0.43
N TRP A 228 -5.76 5.11 -1.28
CA TRP A 228 -6.40 6.29 -1.85
C TRP A 228 -7.21 7.05 -0.81
N VAL A 229 -7.94 6.30 0.04
CA VAL A 229 -8.69 6.87 1.17
C VAL A 229 -7.73 7.61 2.12
N PHE A 230 -6.59 7.00 2.44
CA PHE A 230 -5.54 7.64 3.23
C PHE A 230 -5.02 8.94 2.59
N ILE A 231 -4.73 8.93 1.29
CA ILE A 231 -4.21 10.12 0.57
C ILE A 231 -5.21 11.27 0.63
N ILE A 232 -6.51 11.00 0.40
CA ILE A 232 -7.55 12.02 0.43
C ILE A 232 -7.66 12.66 1.81
N PHE A 233 -7.78 11.85 2.87
CA PHE A 233 -7.86 12.37 4.24
C PHE A 233 -6.59 13.10 4.66
N SER A 234 -5.41 12.56 4.34
CA SER A 234 -4.14 13.20 4.70
C SER A 234 -3.95 14.55 4.00
N MET A 235 -4.32 14.69 2.73
CA MET A 235 -4.29 15.99 2.04
C MET A 235 -5.26 16.99 2.67
N LEU A 236 -6.47 16.54 3.04
CA LEU A 236 -7.47 17.39 3.70
C LEU A 236 -6.97 17.88 5.06
N PHE A 237 -6.57 16.96 5.94
CA PHE A 237 -6.07 17.27 7.27
C PHE A 237 -4.77 18.08 7.22
N SER A 238 -3.84 17.74 6.34
CA SER A 238 -2.60 18.48 6.17
C SER A 238 -2.89 19.94 5.81
N THR A 239 -3.82 20.18 4.89
CA THR A 239 -4.19 21.55 4.47
C THR A 239 -4.80 22.36 5.62
N ILE A 240 -5.68 21.75 6.41
CA ILE A 240 -6.31 22.38 7.58
C ILE A 240 -5.26 22.69 8.65
N LEU A 241 -4.41 21.71 8.97
CA LEU A 241 -3.39 21.82 10.00
C LEU A 241 -2.28 22.82 9.64
N LYS A 242 -1.87 22.90 8.37
CA LYS A 242 -0.90 23.92 7.93
C LYS A 242 -1.38 25.33 8.22
N LYS A 243 -2.67 25.60 7.95
CA LYS A 243 -3.29 26.90 8.27
C LYS A 243 -3.35 27.13 9.78
N ALA A 244 -3.82 26.14 10.54
CA ALA A 244 -3.96 26.26 12.00
C ALA A 244 -2.60 26.46 12.70
N LEU A 245 -1.56 25.76 12.26
CA LEU A 245 -0.22 25.78 12.85
C LEU A 245 0.69 26.87 12.26
N LYS A 246 0.22 27.63 11.25
CA LYS A 246 0.98 28.63 10.49
C LYS A 246 2.29 28.06 9.91
N VAL A 247 2.19 26.91 9.25
CA VAL A 247 3.29 26.26 8.53
C VAL A 247 3.26 26.72 7.07
N TYR A 248 4.35 27.30 6.59
CA TYR A 248 4.41 27.99 5.29
C TYR A 248 5.02 27.17 4.16
#